data_AF-A0A2E9YA98-F1
#
_entry.id   AF-A0A2E9YA98-F1
#
_cell.length_a   1.000
_cell.length_b   1.000
_cell.length_c   1.000
_cell.angle_alpha   90.00
_cell.angle_beta   90.00
_cell.angle_gamma   90.00
#
_symmetry.space_group_name_H-M   'P 1'
#
loop_
_entity.id
_entity.type
_entity.pdbx_description
1 polymer ?
#
loop_
_entity_poly.entity_id
_entity_poly.type
_entity_poly.pdbx_seq_one_letter_code
_entity_poly.pdbx_strand_id
1 'polypeptide(L)'
;DTPPVSCTAVGGRGIPNNSGNIFDHIEVNYLYPDGVRAFMAQRQQRRCHNENNDYLLGTKGRGDIARGIFIENAKGRWTYEGKSGNMYQIEHNELFQSIRDGKPINNGDRMALSTMMAIMGRTAAYTGKEITYEQALNSKEDRYPKDINWKTGKHTPPPLAKPGLTPFV
;
A
#
# COMPACT_ATOMS: atom_id res chain seq x y z
N ASP A 1 -4.96 14.67 -1.31
CA ASP A 1 -4.57 13.75 -0.22
C ASP A 1 -3.36 14.29 0.50
N THR A 2 -3.33 14.12 1.82
CA THR A 2 -2.20 14.53 2.68
C THR A 2 -1.45 13.27 3.08
N PRO A 3 -0.11 13.22 2.96
CA PRO A 3 0.65 12.05 3.39
C PRO A 3 0.63 11.90 4.92
N PRO A 4 0.90 10.69 5.43
CA PRO A 4 1.11 10.49 6.87
C PRO A 4 2.35 11.26 7.36
N VAL A 5 2.35 11.63 8.64
CA VAL A 5 3.50 12.22 9.32
C VAL A 5 4.65 11.22 9.38
N SER A 6 4.35 10.01 9.83
CA SER A 6 5.31 8.91 9.95
C SER A 6 4.63 7.55 9.84
N CYS A 7 5.42 6.49 9.75
CA CYS A 7 4.95 5.14 9.98
C CYS A 7 6.00 4.28 10.66
N THR A 8 5.51 3.28 11.38
CA THR A 8 6.28 2.11 11.82
C THR A 8 5.66 0.88 11.18
N ALA A 9 6.46 -0.17 11.01
CA ALA A 9 5.95 -1.41 10.44
C ALA A 9 6.69 -2.63 10.97
N VAL A 10 5.99 -3.75 10.95
CA VAL A 10 6.56 -5.08 11.18
C VAL A 10 6.35 -5.93 9.93
N GLY A 11 7.19 -6.93 9.76
CA GLY A 11 7.06 -7.85 8.66
C GLY A 11 8.22 -8.82 8.63
N GLY A 12 8.16 -9.74 7.68
CA GLY A 12 9.23 -10.70 7.51
C GLY A 12 8.97 -11.64 6.35
N ARG A 13 9.75 -12.71 6.33
CA ARG A 13 9.60 -13.78 5.35
C ARG A 13 9.48 -15.11 6.08
N GLY A 14 8.25 -15.60 6.19
CA GLY A 14 7.98 -16.90 6.82
C GLY A 14 8.18 -18.06 5.86
N ILE A 15 7.70 -17.92 4.62
CA ILE A 15 7.81 -18.91 3.56
C ILE A 15 8.60 -18.28 2.41
N PRO A 16 9.85 -18.70 2.17
CA PRO A 16 10.62 -18.24 1.03
C PRO A 16 9.88 -18.56 -0.28
N ASN A 17 9.77 -17.56 -1.15
CA ASN A 17 9.41 -17.83 -2.54
C ASN A 17 10.63 -18.45 -3.24
N ASN A 18 10.44 -19.16 -4.35
CA ASN A 18 11.50 -19.78 -5.13
C ASN A 18 12.51 -18.78 -5.74
N SER A 19 12.32 -17.48 -5.50
CA SER A 19 13.18 -16.39 -5.92
C SER A 19 12.98 -15.11 -5.07
N GLY A 20 13.86 -14.13 -5.28
CA GLY A 20 13.77 -12.80 -4.69
C GLY A 20 14.09 -12.75 -3.19
N ASN A 21 14.00 -11.54 -2.64
CA ASN A 21 14.42 -11.22 -1.27
C ASN A 21 13.37 -10.37 -0.52
N ILE A 22 12.11 -10.40 -0.99
CA ILE A 22 11.04 -9.62 -0.39
C ILE A 22 10.36 -10.36 0.77
N PHE A 23 9.82 -9.59 1.71
CA PHE A 23 8.93 -10.07 2.77
C PHE A 23 7.62 -10.60 2.17
N ASP A 24 7.07 -11.65 2.81
CA ASP A 24 5.81 -12.30 2.41
C ASP A 24 4.61 -11.81 3.24
N HIS A 25 4.86 -10.98 4.26
CA HIS A 25 3.86 -10.26 5.03
C HIS A 25 4.44 -8.96 5.60
N ILE A 26 3.62 -7.91 5.62
CA ILE A 26 3.94 -6.61 6.21
C ILE A 26 2.67 -6.05 6.87
N GLU A 27 2.83 -5.47 8.05
CA GLU A 27 1.81 -4.65 8.72
C GLU A 27 2.40 -3.27 9.03
N VAL A 28 1.75 -2.23 8.52
CA VAL A 28 2.17 -0.83 8.63
C VAL A 28 1.19 -0.06 9.49
N ASN A 29 1.74 0.75 10.38
CA ASN A 29 1.03 1.67 11.27
C ASN A 29 1.37 3.10 10.84
N TYR A 30 0.49 3.75 10.09
CA TYR A 30 0.64 5.15 9.69
C TYR A 30 0.09 6.08 10.76
N LEU A 31 0.85 7.13 11.07
CA LEU A 31 0.44 8.24 11.93
C LEU A 31 0.10 9.46 11.06
N TYR A 32 -1.08 10.02 11.27
CA TYR A 32 -1.54 11.27 10.69
C TYR A 32 -1.59 12.37 11.76
N PRO A 33 -1.76 13.64 11.37
CA PRO A 33 -2.03 14.72 12.33
C PRO A 33 -3.18 14.38 13.29
N ASP A 34 -3.18 15.03 14.45
CA ASP A 34 -4.18 14.86 15.50
C ASP A 34 -4.28 13.42 16.07
N GLY A 35 -3.23 12.62 15.88
CA GLY A 35 -3.15 11.25 16.43
C GLY A 35 -3.99 10.23 15.66
N VAL A 36 -4.52 10.58 14.50
CA VAL A 36 -5.26 9.65 13.63
C VAL A 36 -4.31 8.54 13.14
N ARG A 37 -4.78 7.30 13.14
CA ARG A 37 -4.01 6.14 12.69
C ARG A 37 -4.70 5.43 11.54
N ALA A 38 -3.90 4.99 10.57
CA ALA A 38 -4.34 4.07 9.53
C ALA A 38 -3.42 2.84 9.56
N PHE A 39 -4.01 1.67 9.41
CA PHE A 39 -3.31 0.39 9.43
C PHE A 39 -3.43 -0.25 8.06
N MET A 40 -2.33 -0.81 7.56
CA MET A 40 -2.34 -1.61 6.32
C MET A 40 -1.63 -2.91 6.59
N ALA A 41 -2.32 -4.02 6.40
CA ALA A 41 -1.76 -5.35 6.49
C ALA A 41 -1.84 -6.03 5.13
N GLN A 42 -0.77 -6.72 4.74
CA GLN A 42 -0.73 -7.54 3.54
C GLN A 42 0.02 -8.84 3.78
N ARG A 43 -0.40 -9.88 3.05
CA ARG A 43 0.17 -11.23 3.12
C ARG A 43 0.06 -11.92 1.77
N GLN A 44 1.12 -12.63 1.39
CA GLN A 44 1.21 -13.40 0.15
C GLN A 44 1.34 -14.92 0.37
N GLN A 45 1.02 -15.38 1.58
CA GLN A 45 1.08 -16.79 1.96
C GLN A 45 -0.22 -17.52 1.55
N ARG A 46 -0.07 -18.64 0.85
CA ARG A 46 -1.20 -19.48 0.42
C ARG A 46 -1.80 -20.23 1.61
N ARG A 47 -3.07 -20.61 1.49
CA ARG A 47 -3.84 -21.41 2.49
C ARG A 47 -4.05 -20.69 3.83
N CYS A 48 -3.99 -19.37 3.83
CA CYS A 48 -4.40 -18.52 4.95
C CYS A 48 -5.82 -17.97 4.70
N HIS A 49 -6.40 -17.34 5.73
CA HIS A 49 -7.56 -16.47 5.57
C HIS A 49 -7.26 -15.41 4.48
N ASN A 50 -8.19 -15.17 3.57
CA ASN A 50 -8.01 -14.18 2.51
C ASN A 50 -9.06 -13.09 2.68
N GLU A 51 -8.59 -11.86 2.67
CA GLU A 51 -9.43 -10.69 2.80
C GLU A 51 -8.84 -9.56 1.96
N ASN A 52 -9.72 -8.80 1.33
CA ASN A 52 -9.42 -7.51 0.73
C ASN A 52 -10.58 -6.60 1.14
N ASN A 53 -10.33 -5.79 2.16
CA ASN A 53 -11.33 -5.01 2.86
C ASN A 53 -10.69 -3.76 3.46
N ASP A 54 -11.40 -2.64 3.39
CA ASP A 54 -11.07 -1.43 4.16
C ASP A 54 -12.08 -1.24 5.29
N TYR A 55 -11.56 -1.19 6.52
CA TYR A 55 -12.36 -0.93 7.71
C TYR A 55 -12.24 0.54 8.14
N LEU A 56 -13.38 1.17 8.38
CA LEU A 56 -13.46 2.49 9.00
C LEU A 56 -13.94 2.33 10.43
N LEU A 57 -13.12 2.75 11.40
CA LEU A 57 -13.44 2.64 12.82
C LEU A 57 -13.45 4.02 13.44
N GLY A 58 -14.56 4.42 14.05
CA GLY A 58 -14.72 5.70 14.71
C GLY A 58 -15.52 5.60 16.00
N THR A 59 -15.44 6.64 16.82
CA THR A 59 -16.14 6.69 18.12
C THR A 59 -17.66 6.73 17.98
N LYS A 60 -18.19 7.07 16.79
CA LYS A 60 -19.62 7.19 16.52
C LYS A 60 -20.17 6.09 15.62
N GLY A 61 -19.34 5.16 15.18
CA GLY A 61 -19.75 4.12 14.23
C GLY A 61 -18.59 3.50 13.48
N ARG A 62 -18.94 2.65 12.51
CA ARG A 62 -17.98 1.94 11.67
C ARG A 62 -18.43 1.91 10.22
N GLY A 63 -17.51 1.59 9.33
CA GLY A 63 -17.79 1.27 7.94
C GLY A 63 -16.92 0.12 7.45
N ASP A 64 -17.37 -0.48 6.36
CA ASP A 64 -16.69 -1.58 5.67
C ASP A 64 -16.82 -1.30 4.18
N ILE A 65 -15.70 -1.43 3.47
CA ILE A 65 -15.61 -1.29 2.02
C ILE A 65 -14.93 -2.56 1.50
N ALA A 66 -15.75 -3.52 1.09
CA ALA A 66 -15.31 -4.76 0.46
C ALA A 66 -16.22 -5.12 -0.71
N ARG A 67 -16.88 -6.28 -0.65
CA ARG A 67 -17.89 -6.69 -1.65
C ARG A 67 -19.18 -5.89 -1.55
N GLY A 68 -19.44 -5.30 -0.39
CA GLY A 68 -20.49 -4.32 -0.15
C GLY A 68 -19.91 -3.13 0.60
N ILE A 69 -20.61 -1.99 0.53
CA ILE A 69 -20.20 -0.76 1.20
C ILE A 69 -21.28 -0.37 2.18
N PHE A 70 -20.94 -0.23 3.46
CA PHE A 70 -21.87 0.26 4.46
C PHE A 70 -21.20 1.19 5.47
N ILE A 71 -22.04 2.02 6.10
CA ILE A 71 -21.70 2.82 7.27
C ILE A 71 -22.79 2.57 8.31
N GLU A 72 -22.38 2.23 9.52
CA GLU A 72 -23.26 1.90 10.63
C GLU A 72 -22.93 2.79 11.83
N ASN A 73 -23.94 3.48 12.37
CA ASN A 73 -23.82 4.37 13.52
C ASN A 73 -25.12 4.43 14.32
N ALA A 74 -25.20 5.31 15.32
CA ALA A 74 -26.38 5.47 16.18
C ALA A 74 -27.68 5.87 15.44
N LYS A 75 -27.59 6.37 14.21
CA LYS A 75 -28.74 6.71 13.35
C LYS A 75 -29.22 5.53 12.50
N GLY A 76 -28.55 4.37 12.60
CA GLY A 76 -28.83 3.18 11.81
C GLY A 76 -27.73 2.87 10.80
N ARG A 77 -28.07 1.98 9.86
CA ARG A 77 -27.16 1.51 8.81
C ARG A 77 -27.52 2.13 7.47
N TRP A 78 -26.56 2.84 6.89
CA TRP A 78 -26.60 3.22 5.49
C TRP A 78 -25.80 2.20 4.67
N THR A 79 -26.34 1.79 3.53
CA THR A 79 -25.68 0.88 2.59
C THR A 79 -25.65 1.55 1.22
N TYR A 80 -24.57 1.40 0.48
CA TYR A 80 -24.51 1.88 -0.90
C TYR A 80 -25.44 1.03 -1.78
N GLU A 81 -26.45 1.67 -2.37
CA GLU A 81 -27.43 1.06 -3.28
C GLU A 81 -27.27 1.59 -4.72
N GLY A 82 -26.18 2.30 -5.01
CA GLY A 82 -25.93 2.87 -6.32
C GLY A 82 -25.55 1.82 -7.36
N LYS A 83 -25.24 2.30 -8.58
CA LYS A 83 -24.86 1.42 -9.69
C LYS A 83 -23.68 0.55 -9.29
N SER A 84 -23.88 -0.75 -9.43
CA SER A 84 -22.83 -1.77 -9.36
C SER A 84 -22.48 -2.22 -10.77
N GLY A 85 -21.28 -2.76 -10.94
CA GLY A 85 -20.82 -3.25 -12.23
C GLY A 85 -19.42 -3.80 -12.13
N ASN A 86 -18.92 -4.30 -13.25
CA ASN A 86 -17.52 -4.72 -13.34
C ASN A 86 -16.63 -3.47 -13.21
N MET A 87 -15.85 -3.39 -12.13
CA MET A 87 -14.97 -2.25 -11.84
C MET A 87 -14.02 -1.93 -12.99
N TYR A 88 -13.43 -2.94 -13.65
CA TYR A 88 -12.52 -2.75 -14.76
C TYR A 88 -13.22 -2.14 -15.99
N GLN A 89 -14.46 -2.55 -16.25
CA GLN A 89 -15.22 -1.99 -17.36
C GLN A 89 -15.62 -0.54 -17.09
N ILE A 90 -15.99 -0.22 -15.85
CA ILE A 90 -16.32 1.14 -15.44
C ILE A 90 -15.08 2.02 -15.60
N GLU A 91 -13.92 1.61 -15.08
CA GLU A 91 -12.67 2.37 -15.24
C GLU A 91 -12.32 2.61 -16.71
N HIS A 92 -12.45 1.60 -17.58
CA HIS A 92 -12.22 1.77 -19.00
C HIS A 92 -13.23 2.72 -19.67
N ASN A 93 -14.50 2.64 -19.32
CA ASN A 93 -15.52 3.55 -19.86
C ASN A 93 -15.19 5.00 -19.50
N GLU A 94 -14.89 5.27 -18.22
CA GLU A 94 -14.52 6.60 -17.74
C GLU A 94 -13.24 7.10 -18.41
N LEU A 95 -12.22 6.25 -18.55
CA LEU A 95 -10.98 6.59 -19.26
C LEU A 95 -11.27 7.00 -20.71
N PHE A 96 -11.97 6.16 -21.47
CA PHE A 96 -12.23 6.44 -22.88
C PHE A 96 -13.15 7.64 -23.07
N GLN A 97 -14.15 7.81 -22.21
CA GLN A 97 -15.02 8.99 -22.23
C GLN A 97 -14.21 10.26 -21.98
N SER A 98 -13.34 10.26 -20.95
CA SER A 98 -12.50 11.41 -20.61
C SER A 98 -11.60 11.86 -21.76
N ILE A 99 -11.08 10.91 -22.54
CA ILE A 99 -10.26 11.18 -23.73
C ILE A 99 -11.12 11.77 -24.85
N ARG A 100 -12.27 11.15 -25.15
CA ARG A 100 -13.16 11.59 -26.26
C ARG A 100 -13.79 12.95 -25.99
N ASP A 101 -14.07 13.26 -24.73
CA ASP A 101 -14.63 14.54 -24.31
C ASP A 101 -13.58 15.67 -24.18
N GLY A 102 -12.29 15.36 -24.38
CA GLY A 102 -11.21 16.31 -24.16
C GLY A 102 -11.05 16.74 -22.70
N LYS A 103 -11.53 15.93 -21.76
CA LYS A 103 -11.49 16.17 -20.30
C LYS A 103 -10.74 15.02 -19.62
N PRO A 104 -9.43 14.85 -19.89
CA PRO A 104 -8.70 13.68 -19.42
C PRO A 104 -8.71 13.59 -17.89
N ILE A 105 -8.97 12.38 -17.37
CA ILE A 105 -8.82 12.09 -15.95
C ILE A 105 -7.33 11.97 -15.63
N ASN A 106 -6.84 12.81 -14.72
CA ASN A 106 -5.46 12.77 -14.26
C ASN A 106 -5.41 12.53 -12.73
N ASN A 107 -5.01 11.32 -12.34
CA ASN A 107 -4.80 10.92 -10.95
C ASN A 107 -3.32 10.84 -10.57
N GLY A 108 -2.43 11.50 -11.32
CA GLY A 108 -0.97 11.38 -11.18
C GLY A 108 -0.46 11.67 -9.77
N ASP A 109 -0.90 12.77 -9.17
CA ASP A 109 -0.47 13.17 -7.82
C ASP A 109 -0.89 12.14 -6.77
N ARG A 110 -2.14 11.65 -6.87
CA ARG A 110 -2.67 10.61 -5.97
C ARG A 110 -1.89 9.29 -6.13
N MET A 111 -1.60 8.91 -7.37
CA MET A 111 -0.82 7.70 -7.67
C MET A 111 0.60 7.80 -7.11
N ALA A 112 1.29 8.92 -7.34
CA ALA A 112 2.64 9.16 -6.84
C ALA A 112 2.69 9.13 -5.30
N LEU A 113 1.72 9.79 -4.65
CA LEU A 113 1.61 9.80 -3.19
C LEU A 113 1.38 8.40 -2.63
N SER A 114 0.40 7.65 -3.16
CA SER A 114 0.08 6.30 -2.68
C SER A 114 1.25 5.32 -2.87
N THR A 115 1.99 5.46 -3.97
CA THR A 115 3.19 4.65 -4.25
C THR A 115 4.31 4.98 -3.27
N MET A 116 4.54 6.27 -3.00
CA MET A 116 5.53 6.68 -2.00
C MET A 116 5.17 6.17 -0.60
N MET A 117 3.87 6.19 -0.22
CA MET A 117 3.41 5.60 1.04
C MET A 117 3.73 4.09 1.12
N ALA A 118 3.51 3.34 0.03
CA ALA A 118 3.85 1.91 -0.01
C ALA A 118 5.38 1.68 0.15
N ILE A 119 6.21 2.50 -0.50
CA ILE A 119 7.67 2.46 -0.37
C ILE A 119 8.09 2.78 1.08
N MET A 120 7.50 3.82 1.67
CA MET A 120 7.72 4.25 3.05
C MET A 120 7.38 3.12 4.04
N GLY A 121 6.20 2.51 3.92
CA GLY A 121 5.78 1.37 4.78
C GLY A 121 6.68 0.14 4.63
N ARG A 122 7.09 -0.20 3.40
CA ARG A 122 8.08 -1.28 3.15
C ARG A 122 9.42 -0.96 3.83
N THR A 123 9.87 0.29 3.72
CA THR A 123 11.15 0.74 4.27
C THR A 123 11.15 0.68 5.79
N ALA A 124 10.06 1.11 6.43
CA ALA A 124 9.87 0.96 7.87
C ALA A 124 9.95 -0.51 8.30
N ALA A 125 9.29 -1.42 7.57
CA ALA A 125 9.29 -2.84 7.89
C ALA A 125 10.69 -3.47 7.74
N TYR A 126 11.43 -3.07 6.70
CA TYR A 126 12.71 -3.69 6.35
C TYR A 126 13.84 -3.23 7.28
N THR A 127 13.77 -1.97 7.71
CA THR A 127 14.78 -1.35 8.59
C THR A 127 14.43 -1.49 10.07
N GLY A 128 13.15 -1.66 10.41
CA GLY A 128 12.65 -1.61 11.79
C GLY A 128 12.67 -0.19 12.38
N LYS A 129 12.76 0.85 11.54
CA LYS A 129 12.76 2.26 11.97
C LYS A 129 11.38 2.89 11.80
N GLU A 130 11.11 3.91 12.60
CA GLU A 130 10.10 4.89 12.24
C GLU A 130 10.61 5.71 11.06
N ILE A 131 9.80 5.82 10.01
CA ILE A 131 10.11 6.58 8.80
C ILE A 131 9.10 7.70 8.67
N THR A 132 9.57 8.92 8.45
CA THR A 132 8.72 10.07 8.07
C THR A 132 8.55 10.15 6.56
N TYR A 133 7.50 10.81 6.09
CA TYR A 133 7.28 10.98 4.65
C TYR A 133 8.44 11.74 3.99
N GLU A 134 8.97 12.77 4.66
CA GLU A 134 10.12 13.54 4.18
C GLU A 134 11.40 12.69 4.08
N GLN A 135 11.66 11.83 5.06
CA GLN A 135 12.79 10.89 4.98
C GLN A 135 12.63 9.95 3.79
N ALA A 136 11.45 9.35 3.60
CA ALA A 136 11.20 8.45 2.48
C ALA A 136 11.40 9.15 1.13
N LEU A 137 10.94 10.39 0.99
CA LEU A 137 11.10 11.20 -0.23
C LEU A 137 12.56 11.55 -0.52
N ASN A 138 13.38 11.73 0.53
CA ASN A 138 14.78 12.12 0.41
C ASN A 138 15.79 10.96 0.43
N SER A 139 15.31 9.73 0.64
CA SER A 139 16.12 8.49 0.69
C SER A 139 17.06 8.36 -0.50
N LYS A 140 18.28 7.87 -0.25
CA LYS A 140 19.30 7.61 -1.29
C LYS A 140 19.39 6.13 -1.65
N GLU A 141 18.39 5.35 -1.30
CA GLU A 141 18.36 3.93 -1.59
C GLU A 141 18.36 3.66 -3.10
N ASP A 142 19.41 2.97 -3.56
CA ASP A 142 19.56 2.51 -4.93
C ASP A 142 19.30 1.00 -4.98
N ARG A 143 18.17 0.62 -5.61
CA ARG A 143 17.79 -0.79 -5.84
C ARG A 143 18.12 -1.28 -7.24
N TYR A 144 18.81 -0.48 -8.06
CA TYR A 144 19.17 -0.89 -9.40
C TYR A 144 20.23 -2.02 -9.36
N PRO A 145 20.01 -3.15 -10.04
CA PRO A 145 20.97 -4.25 -10.08
C PRO A 145 22.17 -3.89 -10.98
N LYS A 146 23.27 -3.47 -10.36
CA LYS A 146 24.50 -3.02 -11.05
C LYS A 146 25.20 -4.13 -11.85
N ASP A 147 24.97 -5.39 -11.48
CA ASP A 147 25.53 -6.59 -12.11
C ASP A 147 24.58 -7.25 -13.12
N ILE A 148 23.53 -6.55 -13.56
CA ILE A 148 22.55 -7.13 -14.48
C ILE A 148 23.16 -7.54 -15.81
N ASN A 149 23.03 -8.83 -16.14
CA ASN A 149 23.39 -9.34 -17.44
C ASN A 149 22.22 -9.17 -18.40
N TRP A 150 22.31 -8.20 -19.31
CA TRP A 150 21.24 -7.90 -20.28
C TRP A 150 20.89 -9.02 -21.26
N LYS A 151 21.77 -10.00 -21.49
CA LYS A 151 21.47 -11.15 -22.35
C LYS A 151 20.64 -12.21 -21.64
N THR A 152 20.84 -12.38 -20.34
CA THR A 152 20.21 -13.46 -19.55
C THR A 152 19.17 -12.97 -18.55
N GLY A 153 19.14 -11.66 -18.27
CA GLY A 153 18.32 -11.04 -17.22
C GLY A 153 18.76 -11.37 -15.79
N LYS A 154 19.86 -12.12 -15.62
CA LYS A 154 20.35 -12.54 -14.30
C LYS A 154 21.11 -11.40 -13.61
N HIS A 155 20.90 -11.30 -12.30
CA HIS A 155 21.64 -10.44 -11.39
C HIS A 155 21.65 -11.09 -9.99
N THR A 156 22.52 -10.62 -9.12
CA THR A 156 22.57 -11.06 -7.73
C THR A 156 21.59 -10.23 -6.90
N PRO A 157 20.50 -10.81 -6.38
CA PRO A 157 19.58 -10.05 -5.55
C PRO A 157 20.26 -9.64 -4.23
N PRO A 158 19.93 -8.46 -3.66
CA PRO A 158 20.43 -8.09 -2.35
C PRO A 158 20.01 -9.11 -1.29
N PRO A 159 20.74 -9.20 -0.16
CA PRO A 159 20.32 -10.08 0.94
C PRO A 159 18.92 -9.70 1.43
N LEU A 160 18.23 -10.69 2.03
CA LEU A 160 16.97 -10.45 2.73
C LEU A 160 17.19 -9.39 3.82
N ALA A 161 16.32 -8.37 3.85
CA ALA A 161 16.38 -7.35 4.88
C ALA A 161 16.16 -7.96 6.27
N LYS A 162 16.88 -7.44 7.26
CA LYS A 162 16.80 -7.85 8.66
C LYS A 162 16.48 -6.61 9.49
N PRO A 163 15.25 -6.48 10.02
CA PRO A 163 14.87 -5.32 10.82
C PRO A 163 15.86 -5.11 11.97
N GLY A 164 16.27 -3.86 12.19
CA GLY A 164 17.30 -3.49 13.17
C GLY A 164 18.75 -3.61 12.68
N LEU A 165 19.01 -4.36 11.60
CA LEU A 165 20.35 -4.49 11.00
C LEU A 165 20.44 -3.84 9.61
N THR A 166 19.36 -3.89 8.83
CA THR A 166 19.29 -3.20 7.54
C THR A 166 19.21 -1.69 7.77
N PRO A 167 20.20 -0.91 7.27
CA PRO A 167 20.19 0.53 7.45
C PRO A 167 19.12 1.20 6.58
N PHE A 168 18.61 2.32 7.07
CA PHE A 168 17.93 3.30 6.24
C PHE A 168 18.99 4.19 5.56
N VAL A 169 18.84 4.45 4.27
CA VAL A 169 19.78 5.22 3.45
C VAL A 169 19.06 6.23 2.58
#